data_AF-A0A832YDA5-F1
#
_entry.id   AF-A0A832YDA5-F1
#
_cell.length_a   1.000
_cell.length_b   1.000
_cell.length_c   1.000
_cell.angle_alpha   90.00
_cell.angle_beta   90.00
_cell.angle_gamma   90.00
#
_symmetry.space_group_name_H-M   'P 1'
#
loop_
_entity.id
_entity.type
_entity.pdbx_description
1 polymer ?
#
loop_
_entity_poly.entity_id
_entity_poly.type
_entity_poly.pdbx_seq_one_letter_code
_entity_poly.pdbx_strand_id
1 'polypeptide(L)'
;MSEDSYDISLGNFDRETRRKSELDQVSFWNEQAKKLSWFNQWTKTLEWNSPFAKWFVGGKINASYNTLDIHQTTRAKKPAILWEGEDGTNRTITYADLYRDVCKFANVLKSLGVKKGDRVTIYLPMVPELPIAMLACARIGAIHTVVFSGFSAASLRDRIDDSKSKVIVTADVGYRRGSSVNLKEIIDGAINELNFVEHVVVLKRKEGDLLLGTKDRLWHVLMRDSSEKCEPEHLESTHPLFILYTSGTTGKPKGVLHGTGGYLTHLNSTFKWAFDIKDSDIFFCTADIGWVTGHSYVVYGPLLHGATEIMYEGVPDYPSMSRIWDIIQRYGVTIFYTTPTALRMF
;
A
#
# COMPACT_ATOMS: atom_id res chain seq x y z
N MET A 1 -23.34 23.60 -31.45
CA MET A 1 -23.40 23.16 -30.05
C MET A 1 -22.88 24.32 -29.25
N SER A 2 -23.74 24.98 -28.47
CA SER A 2 -23.29 26.03 -27.55
C SER A 2 -22.28 25.40 -26.60
N GLU A 3 -21.11 26.03 -26.46
CA GLU A 3 -20.24 25.79 -25.31
C GLU A 3 -20.97 26.37 -24.10
N ASP A 4 -21.89 25.59 -23.56
CA ASP A 4 -22.45 25.89 -22.25
C ASP A 4 -21.25 25.84 -21.28
N SER A 5 -20.84 27.00 -20.79
CA SER A 5 -19.82 27.10 -19.75
C SER A 5 -20.39 26.46 -18.49
N TYR A 6 -20.06 25.19 -18.26
CA TYR A 6 -20.34 24.56 -16.98
C TYR A 6 -19.50 25.27 -15.93
N ASP A 7 -20.11 26.11 -15.11
CA ASP A 7 -19.49 26.59 -13.88
C ASP A 7 -19.50 25.43 -12.88
N ILE A 8 -18.47 24.57 -12.96
CA ILE A 8 -18.30 23.38 -12.09
C ILE A 8 -17.79 23.78 -10.70
N SER A 9 -17.93 25.05 -10.30
CA SER A 9 -17.58 25.50 -8.97
C SER A 9 -18.62 25.00 -7.95
N LEU A 10 -18.29 23.92 -7.23
CA LEU A 10 -19.02 23.52 -6.02
C LEU A 10 -18.87 24.53 -4.85
N GLY A 11 -18.28 25.72 -5.06
CA GLY A 11 -18.10 26.77 -4.06
C GLY A 11 -17.04 26.48 -2.98
N ASN A 12 -16.59 25.23 -2.84
CA ASN A 12 -15.58 24.80 -1.88
C ASN A 12 -14.14 24.96 -2.40
N PHE A 13 -13.76 26.18 -2.77
CA PHE A 13 -12.35 26.47 -3.09
C PHE A 13 -11.59 26.80 -1.81
N ASP A 14 -10.64 25.94 -1.42
CA ASP A 14 -9.67 26.26 -0.37
C ASP A 14 -8.59 27.24 -0.89
N ARG A 15 -9.04 28.48 -1.16
CA ARG A 15 -8.19 29.57 -1.67
C ARG A 15 -7.07 29.91 -0.70
N GLU A 16 -7.30 29.74 0.60
CA GLU A 16 -6.32 30.06 1.63
C GLU A 16 -5.17 29.05 1.67
N THR A 17 -5.46 27.75 1.57
CA THR A 17 -4.40 26.73 1.44
C THR A 17 -3.58 26.96 0.17
N ARG A 18 -4.22 27.24 -0.96
CA ARG A 18 -3.51 27.55 -2.21
C ARG A 18 -2.62 28.78 -2.06
N ARG A 19 -3.16 29.91 -1.57
CA ARG A 19 -2.43 31.14 -1.33
C ARG A 19 -1.23 30.93 -0.41
N LYS A 20 -1.41 30.21 0.70
CA LYS A 20 -0.31 29.88 1.63
C LYS A 20 0.78 29.05 0.97
N SER A 21 0.41 28.05 0.16
CA SER A 21 1.36 27.21 -0.56
C SER A 21 2.16 27.98 -1.61
N GLU A 22 1.57 28.98 -2.26
CA GLU A 22 2.22 29.81 -3.28
C GLU A 22 3.19 30.85 -2.68
N LEU A 23 2.90 31.35 -1.46
CA LEU A 23 3.73 32.38 -0.81
C LEU A 23 5.04 31.82 -0.23
N ASP A 24 4.99 30.70 0.48
CA ASP A 24 6.17 30.04 1.03
C ASP A 24 5.93 28.52 1.11
N GLN A 25 6.41 27.81 0.10
CA GLN A 25 6.25 26.36 -0.03
C GLN A 25 6.92 25.60 1.12
N VAL A 26 8.07 26.07 1.61
CA VAL A 26 8.82 25.37 2.66
C VAL A 26 8.10 25.51 3.99
N SER A 27 7.71 26.72 4.37
CA SER A 27 6.93 26.96 5.59
C SER A 27 5.55 26.30 5.50
N PHE A 28 4.93 26.27 4.33
CA PHE A 28 3.66 25.58 4.14
C PHE A 28 3.76 24.07 4.42
N TRP A 29 4.74 23.38 3.82
CA TRP A 29 4.93 21.95 4.04
C TRP A 29 5.44 21.63 5.44
N ASN A 30 6.16 22.55 6.09
CA ASN A 30 6.48 22.46 7.51
C ASN A 30 5.21 22.31 8.36
N GLU A 31 4.20 23.16 8.14
CA GLU A 31 2.95 23.10 8.89
C GLU A 31 2.10 21.87 8.54
N GLN A 32 2.12 21.41 7.28
CA GLN A 32 1.45 20.16 6.91
C GLN A 32 2.08 18.94 7.59
N ALA A 33 3.40 18.88 7.67
CA ALA A 33 4.12 17.75 8.28
C ALA A 33 3.82 17.61 9.78
N LYS A 34 3.58 18.72 10.49
CA LYS A 34 3.21 18.70 11.92
C LYS A 34 1.88 18.03 12.21
N LYS A 35 1.04 17.78 11.20
CA LYS A 35 -0.23 17.04 11.33
C LYS A 35 -0.02 15.53 11.50
N LEU A 36 1.18 15.03 11.19
CA LEU A 36 1.56 13.65 11.43
C LEU A 36 2.17 13.50 12.83
N SER A 37 2.23 12.26 13.32
CA SER A 37 2.91 11.90 14.55
C SER A 37 4.39 11.61 14.28
N TRP A 38 5.26 12.37 14.94
CA TRP A 38 6.71 12.25 14.87
C TRP A 38 7.27 11.86 16.23
N PHE A 39 8.17 10.88 16.26
CA PHE A 39 8.92 10.52 17.47
C PHE A 39 9.99 11.56 17.82
N ASN A 40 10.48 12.28 16.81
CA ASN A 40 11.34 13.44 16.96
C ASN A 40 11.04 14.45 15.84
N GLN A 41 10.95 15.72 16.20
CA GLN A 41 10.77 16.80 15.21
C GLN A 41 12.08 17.06 14.44
N TRP A 42 11.95 17.56 13.22
CA TRP A 42 13.11 17.87 12.37
C TRP A 42 13.76 19.20 12.76
N THR A 43 15.04 19.34 12.44
CA THR A 43 15.79 20.59 12.65
C THR A 43 15.78 21.49 11.41
N LYS A 44 15.54 20.91 10.22
CA LYS A 44 15.49 21.64 8.95
C LYS A 44 14.41 21.06 8.04
N THR A 45 13.51 21.91 7.56
CA THR A 45 12.36 21.48 6.75
C THR A 45 12.77 20.99 5.37
N LEU A 46 13.69 21.68 4.70
CA LEU A 46 14.19 21.30 3.38
C LEU A 46 15.69 21.54 3.28
N GLU A 47 16.44 20.50 2.94
CA GLU A 47 17.80 20.60 2.41
C GLU A 47 17.77 20.13 0.95
N TRP A 48 18.13 21.02 0.02
CA TRP A 48 18.06 20.72 -1.40
C TRP A 48 19.38 21.00 -2.10
N ASN A 49 20.03 19.91 -2.55
CA ASN A 49 21.19 19.93 -3.42
C ASN A 49 20.79 19.28 -4.75
N SER A 50 20.21 20.07 -5.66
CA SER A 50 19.60 19.57 -6.90
C SER A 50 20.47 18.53 -7.62
N PRO A 51 19.90 17.37 -8.04
CA PRO A 51 18.47 17.00 -7.99
C PRO A 51 18.00 16.40 -6.65
N PHE A 52 18.87 16.28 -5.64
CA PHE A 52 18.60 15.57 -4.39
C PHE A 52 17.99 16.48 -3.32
N ALA A 53 16.73 16.23 -2.96
CA ALA A 53 16.02 16.92 -1.89
C ALA A 53 15.82 16.00 -0.67
N LYS A 54 16.06 16.55 0.52
CA LYS A 54 15.75 15.91 1.81
C LYS A 54 14.76 16.79 2.56
N TRP A 55 13.58 16.24 2.81
CA TRP A 55 12.53 16.90 3.59
C TRP A 55 12.56 16.43 5.04
N PHE A 56 12.40 17.36 5.97
CA PHE A 56 12.29 17.13 7.41
C PHE A 56 13.54 16.43 8.00
N VAL A 57 14.71 17.05 7.80
CA VAL A 57 16.02 16.51 8.21
C VAL A 57 16.11 16.40 9.74
N GLY A 58 16.48 15.21 10.23
CA GLY A 58 16.55 14.87 11.66
C GLY A 58 15.21 14.48 12.29
N GLY A 59 14.11 14.58 11.52
CA GLY A 59 12.79 14.15 11.96
C GLY A 59 12.70 12.62 11.95
N LYS A 60 12.13 12.04 13.02
CA LYS A 60 11.90 10.59 13.14
C LYS A 60 10.42 10.25 13.10
N ILE A 61 10.05 9.31 12.23
CA ILE A 61 8.67 8.94 11.92
C ILE A 61 8.59 7.44 11.57
N ASN A 62 7.38 6.88 11.59
CA ASN A 62 7.09 5.55 11.07
C ASN A 62 5.74 5.55 10.35
N ALA A 63 5.67 4.96 9.15
CA ALA A 63 4.45 4.94 8.35
C ALA A 63 3.39 3.99 8.95
N SER A 64 3.79 2.83 9.48
CA SER A 64 2.86 1.92 10.17
C SER A 64 2.25 2.58 11.40
N TYR A 65 3.05 3.31 12.18
CA TYR A 65 2.55 4.05 13.34
C TYR A 65 1.48 5.08 12.96
N ASN A 66 1.76 5.91 11.94
CA ASN A 66 0.84 6.94 11.49
C ASN A 66 -0.41 6.40 10.78
N THR A 67 -0.41 5.14 10.33
CA THR A 67 -1.56 4.53 9.66
C THR A 67 -2.38 3.64 10.59
N LEU A 68 -1.83 3.18 11.72
CA LEU A 68 -2.47 2.19 12.59
C LEU A 68 -2.49 2.62 14.05
N ASP A 69 -1.31 2.83 14.64
CA ASP A 69 -1.15 3.04 16.09
C ASP A 69 -1.92 4.28 16.58
N ILE A 70 -1.89 5.38 15.80
CA ILE A 70 -2.61 6.63 16.14
C ILE A 70 -4.13 6.46 16.24
N HIS A 71 -4.68 5.39 15.63
CA HIS A 71 -6.12 5.13 15.57
C HIS A 71 -6.59 4.16 16.65
N GLN A 72 -5.69 3.49 17.38
CA GLN A 72 -6.08 2.42 18.29
C GLN A 72 -6.92 2.89 19.47
N THR A 73 -6.78 4.16 19.89
CA THR A 73 -7.57 4.69 21.01
C THR A 73 -8.99 5.09 20.58
N THR A 74 -9.15 5.66 19.39
CA THR A 74 -10.41 6.30 18.96
C THR A 74 -11.18 5.52 17.90
N ARG A 75 -10.50 4.67 17.12
CA ARG A 75 -11.06 3.97 15.95
C ARG A 75 -10.73 2.48 15.89
N ALA A 76 -10.19 1.87 16.96
CA ALA A 76 -9.82 0.45 16.97
C ALA A 76 -10.91 -0.50 16.41
N LYS A 77 -12.19 -0.26 16.77
CA LYS A 77 -13.32 -1.08 16.31
C LYS A 77 -13.90 -0.67 14.96
N LYS A 78 -13.47 0.47 14.41
CA LYS A 78 -13.95 0.94 13.10
C LYS A 78 -13.41 0.00 12.02
N PRO A 79 -14.22 -0.38 11.02
CA PRO A 79 -13.73 -1.06 9.83
C PRO A 79 -12.63 -0.22 9.14
N ALA A 80 -11.45 -0.79 8.98
CA ALA A 80 -10.41 -0.23 8.12
C ALA A 80 -10.65 -0.68 6.68
N ILE A 81 -10.77 -1.99 6.47
CA ILE A 81 -10.94 -2.60 5.14
C ILE A 81 -12.21 -3.47 5.13
N LEU A 82 -13.08 -3.20 4.17
CA LEU A 82 -14.17 -4.08 3.77
C LEU A 82 -13.71 -4.79 2.49
N TRP A 83 -13.25 -6.03 2.64
CA TRP A 83 -12.66 -6.79 1.55
C TRP A 83 -13.67 -7.72 0.88
N GLU A 84 -13.68 -7.73 -0.45
CA GLU A 84 -14.38 -8.72 -1.28
C GLU A 84 -13.41 -9.49 -2.17
N GLY A 85 -13.45 -10.82 -2.05
CA GLY A 85 -12.83 -11.75 -2.98
C GLY A 85 -13.63 -11.87 -4.28
N GLU A 86 -12.95 -12.26 -5.36
CA GLU A 86 -13.65 -12.57 -6.63
C GLU A 86 -14.51 -13.84 -6.50
N ASP A 87 -14.09 -14.77 -5.64
CA ASP A 87 -14.78 -16.02 -5.29
C ASP A 87 -16.04 -15.82 -4.42
N GLY A 88 -16.43 -14.58 -4.14
CA GLY A 88 -17.58 -14.23 -3.31
C GLY A 88 -17.29 -14.24 -1.81
N THR A 89 -16.07 -14.60 -1.38
CA THR A 89 -15.67 -14.45 0.02
C THR A 89 -15.58 -12.98 0.40
N ASN A 90 -15.79 -12.65 1.66
CA ASN A 90 -15.66 -11.28 2.16
C ASN A 90 -15.11 -11.29 3.59
N ARG A 91 -14.45 -10.19 3.97
CA ARG A 91 -13.91 -9.97 5.31
C ARG A 91 -14.07 -8.51 5.69
N THR A 92 -14.50 -8.25 6.93
CA THR A 92 -14.38 -6.93 7.55
C THR A 92 -13.18 -6.96 8.47
N ILE A 93 -12.23 -6.04 8.26
CA ILE A 93 -11.01 -5.93 9.04
C ILE A 93 -11.04 -4.59 9.75
N THR A 94 -11.07 -4.62 11.08
CA THR A 94 -11.04 -3.39 11.88
C THR A 94 -9.63 -2.82 11.99
N TYR A 95 -9.49 -1.56 12.43
CA TYR A 95 -8.17 -0.99 12.72
C TYR A 95 -7.39 -1.78 13.78
N ALA A 96 -8.07 -2.42 14.74
CA ALA A 96 -7.44 -3.29 15.72
C ALA A 96 -6.95 -4.61 15.09
N ASP A 97 -7.74 -5.21 14.20
CA ASP A 97 -7.34 -6.41 13.47
C ASP A 97 -6.14 -6.15 12.58
N LEU A 98 -6.18 -5.05 11.80
CA LEU A 98 -5.09 -4.67 10.90
C LEU A 98 -3.81 -4.36 11.68
N TYR A 99 -3.91 -3.64 12.80
CA TYR A 99 -2.77 -3.38 13.70
C TYR A 99 -2.15 -4.67 14.24
N ARG A 100 -2.97 -5.59 14.76
CA ARG A 100 -2.52 -6.88 15.28
C ARG A 100 -1.79 -7.65 14.19
N ASP A 101 -2.40 -7.80 13.02
CA ASP A 101 -1.85 -8.63 11.94
C ASP A 101 -0.57 -8.00 11.36
N VAL A 102 -0.48 -6.67 11.28
CA VAL A 102 0.77 -5.97 10.92
C VAL A 102 1.86 -6.19 11.96
N CYS A 103 1.56 -6.16 13.26
CA CYS A 103 2.53 -6.46 14.30
C CYS A 103 3.02 -7.90 14.23
N LYS A 104 2.11 -8.86 14.04
CA LYS A 104 2.45 -10.28 13.86
C LYS A 104 3.35 -10.47 12.66
N PHE A 105 2.99 -9.91 11.50
CA PHE A 105 3.78 -10.11 10.30
C PHE A 105 5.12 -9.35 10.33
N ALA A 106 5.21 -8.20 11.01
CA ALA A 106 6.47 -7.52 11.29
C ALA A 106 7.44 -8.40 12.11
N ASN A 107 6.93 -9.09 13.13
CA ASN A 107 7.70 -10.06 13.91
C ASN A 107 8.07 -11.31 13.10
N VAL A 108 7.20 -11.76 12.18
CA VAL A 108 7.53 -12.83 11.22
C VAL A 108 8.72 -12.41 10.36
N LEU A 109 8.68 -11.22 9.74
CA LEU A 109 9.79 -10.73 8.92
C LEU A 109 11.10 -10.64 9.72
N LYS A 110 11.06 -10.13 10.96
CA LYS A 110 12.21 -10.13 11.87
C LYS A 110 12.74 -11.55 12.13
N SER A 111 11.85 -12.53 12.34
CA SER A 111 12.23 -13.94 12.56
C SER A 111 12.87 -14.59 11.32
N LEU A 112 12.52 -14.10 10.13
CA LEU A 112 13.12 -14.49 8.84
C LEU A 112 14.41 -13.69 8.52
N GLY A 113 14.94 -12.95 9.50
CA GLY A 113 16.21 -12.24 9.38
C GLY A 113 16.15 -10.88 8.70
N VAL A 114 14.95 -10.35 8.39
CA VAL A 114 14.79 -9.02 7.78
C VAL A 114 15.19 -7.93 8.76
N LYS A 115 16.09 -7.04 8.34
CA LYS A 115 16.57 -5.89 9.12
C LYS A 115 16.13 -4.57 8.47
N LYS A 116 16.27 -3.48 9.23
CA LYS A 116 16.08 -2.12 8.70
C LYS A 116 16.95 -1.90 7.45
N GLY A 117 16.34 -1.46 6.36
CA GLY A 117 16.99 -1.24 5.06
C GLY A 117 17.01 -2.47 4.13
N ASP A 118 16.61 -3.65 4.60
CA ASP A 118 16.42 -4.80 3.72
C ASP A 118 15.20 -4.62 2.82
N ARG A 119 15.27 -5.18 1.61
CA ARG A 119 14.15 -5.15 0.67
C ARG A 119 13.33 -6.43 0.77
N VAL A 120 12.01 -6.29 0.71
CA VAL A 120 11.04 -7.39 0.71
C VAL A 120 10.15 -7.27 -0.51
N THR A 121 10.19 -8.26 -1.40
CA THR A 121 9.30 -8.28 -2.57
C THR A 121 7.93 -8.78 -2.16
N ILE A 122 6.88 -8.06 -2.57
CA ILE A 122 5.50 -8.44 -2.32
C ILE A 122 4.81 -8.67 -3.67
N TYR A 123 4.40 -9.90 -3.92
CA TYR A 123 3.75 -10.38 -5.14
C TYR A 123 2.43 -11.08 -4.77
N LEU A 124 1.48 -10.29 -4.26
CA LEU A 124 0.18 -10.77 -3.79
C LEU A 124 -0.95 -10.27 -4.70
N PRO A 125 -2.06 -11.02 -4.82
CA PRO A 125 -3.31 -10.48 -5.37
C PRO A 125 -3.87 -9.39 -4.44
N MET A 126 -4.99 -8.77 -4.84
CA MET A 126 -5.68 -7.75 -4.06
C MET A 126 -6.42 -8.36 -2.85
N VAL A 127 -5.64 -8.86 -1.89
CA VAL A 127 -6.06 -9.46 -0.61
C VAL A 127 -5.54 -8.63 0.58
N PRO A 128 -6.20 -8.64 1.74
CA PRO A 128 -5.79 -7.92 2.95
C PRO A 128 -4.35 -8.16 3.42
N GLU A 129 -3.81 -9.34 3.13
CA GLU A 129 -2.43 -9.68 3.44
C GLU A 129 -1.42 -8.77 2.69
N LEU A 130 -1.82 -8.16 1.58
CA LEU A 130 -1.00 -7.21 0.81
C LEU A 130 -0.72 -5.91 1.59
N PRO A 131 -1.71 -5.12 2.04
CA PRO A 131 -1.43 -3.97 2.90
C PRO A 131 -0.80 -4.38 4.24
N ILE A 132 -1.14 -5.55 4.79
CA ILE A 132 -0.46 -6.07 6.00
C ILE A 132 1.05 -6.22 5.76
N ALA A 133 1.45 -6.84 4.64
CA ALA A 133 2.86 -7.02 4.30
C ALA A 133 3.59 -5.69 4.08
N MET A 134 2.97 -4.73 3.40
CA MET A 134 3.55 -3.39 3.20
C MET A 134 3.78 -2.66 4.52
N LEU A 135 2.76 -2.62 5.39
CA LEU A 135 2.82 -1.90 6.66
C LEU A 135 3.75 -2.61 7.65
N ALA A 136 3.84 -3.94 7.63
CA ALA A 136 4.81 -4.69 8.42
C ALA A 136 6.26 -4.37 8.01
N CYS A 137 6.54 -4.26 6.71
CA CYS A 137 7.84 -3.81 6.22
C CYS A 137 8.14 -2.40 6.74
N ALA A 138 7.20 -1.47 6.56
CA ALA A 138 7.34 -0.10 7.02
C ALA A 138 7.54 0.00 8.55
N ARG A 139 6.87 -0.87 9.32
CA ARG A 139 6.98 -0.92 10.78
C ARG A 139 8.41 -1.20 11.24
N ILE A 140 9.11 -2.11 10.57
CA ILE A 140 10.47 -2.54 10.92
C ILE A 140 11.56 -1.83 10.11
N GLY A 141 11.19 -0.85 9.29
CA GLY A 141 12.12 -0.13 8.42
C GLY A 141 12.65 -0.94 7.25
N ALA A 142 12.01 -2.05 6.89
CA ALA A 142 12.25 -2.74 5.63
C ALA A 142 11.61 -1.95 4.48
N ILE A 143 12.20 -2.08 3.29
CA ILE A 143 11.79 -1.38 2.08
C ILE A 143 10.95 -2.36 1.25
N HIS A 144 9.64 -2.19 1.25
CA HIS A 144 8.80 -3.08 0.44
C HIS A 144 8.92 -2.74 -1.04
N THR A 145 8.85 -3.77 -1.89
CA THR A 145 8.77 -3.63 -3.33
C THR A 145 7.60 -4.45 -3.85
N VAL A 146 6.46 -3.79 -4.04
CA VAL A 146 5.26 -4.43 -4.55
C VAL A 146 5.39 -4.61 -6.06
N VAL A 147 5.09 -5.81 -6.52
CA VAL A 147 5.05 -6.17 -7.93
C VAL A 147 3.63 -6.61 -8.27
N PHE A 148 3.05 -6.01 -9.31
CA PHE A 148 1.70 -6.35 -9.78
C PHE A 148 1.58 -7.85 -10.06
N SER A 149 0.59 -8.50 -9.43
CA SER A 149 0.39 -9.95 -9.49
C SER A 149 0.13 -10.50 -10.91
N GLY A 150 -0.27 -9.63 -11.85
CA GLY A 150 -0.42 -10.00 -13.26
C GLY A 150 0.86 -10.00 -14.11
N PHE A 151 2.04 -9.72 -13.54
CA PHE A 151 3.31 -9.77 -14.28
C PHE A 151 3.84 -11.19 -14.51
N SER A 152 4.62 -11.35 -15.58
CA SER A 152 5.28 -12.60 -15.93
C SER A 152 6.49 -12.90 -15.03
N ALA A 153 6.92 -14.16 -14.99
CA ALA A 153 8.10 -14.60 -14.25
C ALA A 153 9.36 -13.80 -14.61
N ALA A 154 9.56 -13.47 -15.90
CA ALA A 154 10.69 -12.65 -16.33
C ALA A 154 10.63 -11.21 -15.78
N SER A 155 9.45 -10.58 -15.85
CA SER A 155 9.25 -9.23 -15.30
C SER A 155 9.41 -9.17 -13.79
N LEU A 156 9.02 -10.24 -13.10
CA LEU A 156 9.19 -10.41 -11.66
C LEU A 156 10.66 -10.64 -11.29
N ARG A 157 11.37 -11.51 -12.03
CA ARG A 157 12.80 -11.78 -11.87
C ARG A 157 13.64 -10.51 -11.91
N ASP A 158 13.46 -9.68 -12.95
CA ASP A 158 14.26 -8.46 -13.11
C ASP A 158 14.18 -7.53 -11.90
N ARG A 159 13.00 -7.44 -11.27
CA ARG A 159 12.74 -6.61 -10.09
C ARG A 159 13.31 -7.22 -8.82
N ILE A 160 13.18 -8.54 -8.65
CA ILE A 160 13.78 -9.26 -7.52
C ILE A 160 15.31 -9.17 -7.58
N ASP A 161 15.88 -9.35 -8.77
CA ASP A 161 17.31 -9.29 -8.98
C ASP A 161 17.89 -7.89 -8.79
N ASP A 162 17.20 -6.84 -9.25
CA ASP A 162 17.62 -5.45 -9.03
C ASP A 162 17.48 -5.04 -7.55
N SER A 163 16.36 -5.36 -6.91
CA SER A 163 16.12 -5.02 -5.49
C SER A 163 16.95 -5.85 -4.52
N LYS A 164 17.48 -7.01 -4.95
CA LYS A 164 18.17 -8.00 -4.10
C LYS A 164 17.35 -8.38 -2.86
N SER A 165 16.03 -8.52 -3.03
CA SER A 165 15.12 -8.88 -1.94
C SER A 165 15.35 -10.32 -1.49
N LYS A 166 15.66 -10.52 -0.21
CA LYS A 166 15.93 -11.84 0.37
C LYS A 166 14.68 -12.60 0.76
N VAL A 167 13.64 -11.86 1.10
CA VAL A 167 12.33 -12.39 1.48
C VAL A 167 11.31 -11.94 0.44
N ILE A 168 10.46 -12.89 0.05
CA ILE A 168 9.39 -12.68 -0.92
C ILE A 168 8.09 -13.10 -0.25
N VAL A 169 7.04 -12.31 -0.44
CA VAL A 169 5.68 -12.60 0.03
C VAL A 169 4.79 -12.79 -1.20
N THR A 170 4.13 -13.94 -1.30
CA THR A 170 3.27 -14.31 -2.43
C THR A 170 2.04 -15.08 -1.95
N ALA A 171 1.11 -15.38 -2.86
CA ALA A 171 0.09 -16.39 -2.66
C ALA A 171 0.37 -17.63 -3.52
N ASP A 172 -0.34 -18.73 -3.25
CA ASP A 172 -0.38 -19.89 -4.13
C ASP A 172 -1.06 -19.56 -5.46
N VAL A 173 -2.22 -18.91 -5.41
CA VAL A 173 -3.00 -18.45 -6.55
C VAL A 173 -3.57 -17.05 -6.35
N GLY A 174 -3.92 -16.40 -7.45
CA GLY A 174 -4.80 -15.23 -7.48
C GLY A 174 -6.02 -15.50 -8.34
N TYR A 175 -7.19 -14.98 -7.97
CA TYR A 175 -8.41 -15.13 -8.75
C TYR A 175 -8.59 -13.97 -9.73
N ARG A 176 -8.99 -14.29 -10.97
CA ARG A 176 -9.27 -13.29 -12.00
C ARG A 176 -10.24 -13.86 -13.05
N ARG A 177 -11.35 -13.14 -13.29
CA ARG A 177 -12.42 -13.51 -14.24
C ARG A 177 -12.93 -14.94 -14.06
N GLY A 178 -13.10 -15.39 -12.81
CA GLY A 178 -13.56 -16.73 -12.47
C GLY A 178 -12.53 -17.84 -12.67
N SER A 179 -11.28 -17.49 -13.00
CA SER A 179 -10.16 -18.42 -13.15
C SER A 179 -9.08 -18.13 -12.11
N SER A 180 -8.22 -19.12 -11.82
CA SER A 180 -7.07 -18.94 -10.94
C SER A 180 -5.76 -18.79 -11.73
N VAL A 181 -4.92 -17.83 -11.37
CA VAL A 181 -3.54 -17.69 -11.85
C VAL A 181 -2.61 -18.34 -10.83
N ASN A 182 -1.70 -19.22 -11.28
CA ASN A 182 -0.74 -19.92 -10.42
C ASN A 182 0.45 -19.01 -10.05
N LEU A 183 0.29 -18.20 -9.01
CA LEU A 183 1.31 -17.25 -8.57
C LEU A 183 2.55 -17.98 -8.00
N LYS A 184 2.36 -19.16 -7.39
CA LYS A 184 3.48 -19.96 -6.88
C LYS A 184 4.42 -20.45 -7.98
N GLU A 185 3.86 -20.95 -9.08
CA GLU A 185 4.66 -21.38 -10.23
C GLU A 185 5.42 -20.21 -10.88
N ILE A 186 4.77 -19.05 -10.98
CA ILE A 186 5.39 -17.83 -11.52
C ILE A 186 6.58 -17.41 -10.65
N ILE A 187 6.43 -17.40 -9.32
CA ILE A 187 7.54 -17.02 -8.44
C ILE A 187 8.68 -18.04 -8.49
N ASP A 188 8.38 -19.34 -8.54
CA ASP A 188 9.40 -20.40 -8.61
C ASP A 188 10.25 -20.25 -9.89
N GLY A 189 9.59 -19.99 -11.02
CA GLY A 189 10.28 -19.68 -12.28
C GLY A 189 11.10 -18.38 -12.20
N ALA A 190 10.59 -17.35 -11.54
CA ALA A 190 11.27 -16.05 -11.42
C ALA A 190 12.54 -16.13 -10.57
N ILE A 191 12.51 -16.87 -9.45
CA ILE A 191 13.61 -16.96 -8.49
C ILE A 191 14.59 -18.10 -8.76
N ASN A 192 14.34 -18.91 -9.79
CA ASN A 192 15.28 -19.95 -10.19
C ASN A 192 16.69 -19.34 -10.37
N GLU A 193 17.73 -19.96 -9.82
CA GLU A 193 19.12 -19.42 -9.83
C GLU A 193 19.36 -18.11 -9.04
N LEU A 194 18.34 -17.49 -8.42
CA LEU A 194 18.52 -16.36 -7.50
C LEU A 194 18.84 -16.86 -6.09
N ASN A 195 20.08 -17.30 -5.89
CA ASN A 195 20.52 -17.93 -4.64
C ASN A 195 20.47 -17.02 -3.40
N PHE A 196 20.41 -15.70 -3.59
CA PHE A 196 20.26 -14.73 -2.48
C PHE A 196 18.84 -14.66 -1.91
N VAL A 197 17.84 -15.26 -2.58
CA VAL A 197 16.49 -15.40 -2.03
C VAL A 197 16.51 -16.51 -0.99
N GLU A 198 16.26 -16.15 0.27
CA GLU A 198 16.37 -17.04 1.43
C GLU A 198 14.99 -17.60 1.84
N HIS A 199 13.92 -16.79 1.72
CA HIS A 199 12.58 -17.16 2.16
C HIS A 199 11.48 -16.72 1.18
N VAL A 200 10.50 -17.60 0.97
CA VAL A 200 9.25 -17.30 0.24
C VAL A 200 8.06 -17.57 1.16
N VAL A 201 7.40 -16.51 1.62
CA VAL A 201 6.19 -16.61 2.43
C VAL A 201 4.99 -16.75 1.49
N VAL A 202 4.25 -17.86 1.61
CA VAL A 202 3.14 -18.22 0.72
C VAL A 202 1.81 -18.17 1.47
N LEU A 203 0.92 -17.28 1.04
CA LEU A 203 -0.49 -17.27 1.42
C LEU A 203 -1.23 -18.36 0.65
N LYS A 204 -1.81 -19.32 1.37
CA LYS A 204 -2.64 -20.37 0.77
C LYS A 204 -4.07 -19.84 0.56
N ARG A 205 -4.52 -19.78 -0.69
CA ARG A 205 -5.84 -19.29 -1.13
C ARG A 205 -6.69 -20.40 -1.71
N LYS A 206 -6.09 -21.48 -2.22
CA LYS A 206 -6.82 -22.62 -2.81
C LYS A 206 -6.74 -23.84 -1.91
N GLU A 207 -7.85 -24.58 -1.84
CA GLU A 207 -7.88 -25.90 -1.18
C GLU A 207 -7.05 -26.94 -1.94
N GLY A 208 -6.56 -27.93 -1.22
CA GLY A 208 -5.71 -29.01 -1.75
C GLY A 208 -4.23 -28.89 -1.39
N ASP A 209 -3.42 -29.81 -1.91
CA ASP A 209 -2.01 -29.88 -1.60
C ASP A 209 -1.21 -28.81 -2.36
N LEU A 210 -0.37 -28.09 -1.62
CA LEU A 210 0.54 -27.09 -2.16
C LEU A 210 1.97 -27.64 -2.07
N LEU A 211 2.64 -27.76 -3.21
CA LEU A 211 4.04 -28.13 -3.25
C LEU A 211 4.88 -26.97 -2.71
N LEU A 212 5.56 -27.22 -1.60
CA LEU A 212 6.46 -26.26 -0.94
C LEU A 212 7.90 -26.72 -1.12
N GLY A 213 8.74 -25.83 -1.65
CA GLY A 213 10.19 -25.96 -1.65
C GLY A 213 10.80 -25.66 -0.29
N THR A 214 12.11 -25.88 -0.16
CA THR A 214 12.86 -25.70 1.10
C THR A 214 12.87 -24.25 1.60
N LYS A 215 12.73 -23.28 0.69
CA LYS A 215 12.67 -21.84 0.99
C LYS A 215 11.27 -21.39 1.40
N ASP A 216 10.25 -22.21 1.17
CA ASP A 216 8.87 -21.79 1.29
C ASP A 216 8.39 -21.91 2.74
N ARG A 217 7.56 -20.96 3.16
CA ARG A 217 6.94 -20.92 4.49
C ARG A 217 5.49 -20.50 4.34
N LEU A 218 4.57 -21.17 5.02
CA LEU A 218 3.15 -20.85 4.95
C LEU A 218 2.80 -19.63 5.83
N TRP A 219 2.14 -18.64 5.24
CA TRP A 219 1.72 -17.41 5.91
C TRP A 219 0.94 -17.70 7.20
N HIS A 220 -0.10 -18.54 7.12
CA HIS A 220 -0.99 -18.81 8.26
C HIS A 220 -0.27 -19.53 9.42
N VAL A 221 0.73 -20.37 9.13
CA VAL A 221 1.56 -21.02 10.16
C VAL A 221 2.42 -19.99 10.87
N LEU A 222 3.14 -19.16 10.12
CA LEU A 222 3.98 -18.10 10.68
C LEU A 222 3.17 -17.10 11.51
N MET A 223 1.99 -16.72 11.01
CA MET A 223 1.11 -15.75 11.67
C MET A 223 0.48 -16.29 12.95
N ARG A 224 0.21 -17.59 13.06
CA ARG A 224 -0.38 -18.17 14.27
C ARG A 224 0.54 -18.02 15.47
N ASP A 225 1.82 -18.29 15.28
CA ASP A 225 2.80 -18.43 16.36
C ASP A 225 3.54 -17.11 16.68
N SER A 226 3.28 -16.05 15.91
CA SER A 226 3.93 -14.73 16.06
C SER A 226 3.27 -13.84 17.13
N SER A 227 4.07 -13.04 17.82
CA SER A 227 3.59 -12.05 18.80
C SER A 227 2.78 -10.94 18.16
N GLU A 228 1.68 -10.55 18.81
CA GLU A 228 0.80 -9.46 18.41
C GLU A 228 1.34 -8.06 18.73
N LYS A 229 2.49 -7.97 19.41
CA LYS A 229 3.15 -6.69 19.74
C LYS A 229 4.48 -6.59 19.01
N CYS A 230 4.66 -5.51 18.27
CA CYS A 230 5.93 -5.16 17.63
C CYS A 230 6.10 -3.64 17.76
N GLU A 231 7.17 -3.17 18.40
CA GLU A 231 7.43 -1.72 18.45
C GLU A 231 7.86 -1.20 17.07
N PRO A 232 7.34 -0.04 16.63
CA PRO A 232 7.72 0.55 15.36
C PRO A 232 9.13 1.14 15.45
N GLU A 233 9.93 0.96 14.39
CA GLU A 233 11.25 1.58 14.30
C GLU A 233 11.14 3.11 14.18
N HIS A 234 12.02 3.84 14.88
CA HIS A 234 12.13 5.29 14.75
C HIS A 234 13.01 5.61 13.54
N LEU A 235 12.40 5.80 12.37
CA LEU A 235 13.08 5.97 11.09
C LEU A 235 13.26 7.45 10.75
N GLU A 236 14.39 7.80 10.14
CA GLU A 236 14.57 9.16 9.60
C GLU A 236 13.50 9.46 8.54
N SER A 237 13.08 10.73 8.43
CA SER A 237 12.14 11.17 7.38
C SER A 237 12.53 10.69 5.98
N THR A 238 13.83 10.70 5.68
CA THR A 238 14.39 10.29 4.38
C THR A 238 14.65 8.79 4.27
N HIS A 239 14.37 7.99 5.32
CA HIS A 239 14.48 6.54 5.24
C HIS A 239 13.57 6.01 4.12
N PRO A 240 14.08 5.17 3.21
CA PRO A 240 13.27 4.62 2.13
C PRO A 240 12.10 3.82 2.67
N LEU A 241 10.89 4.18 2.22
CA LEU A 241 9.66 3.46 2.57
C LEU A 241 9.45 2.29 1.60
N PHE A 242 9.60 2.56 0.30
CA PHE A 242 9.38 1.56 -0.75
C PHE A 242 10.15 1.84 -2.02
N ILE A 243 10.27 0.80 -2.85
CA ILE A 243 10.71 0.87 -4.24
C ILE A 243 9.58 0.37 -5.13
N LEU A 244 9.10 1.24 -6.03
CA LEU A 244 8.08 0.91 -7.01
C LEU A 244 8.66 0.98 -8.43
N TYR A 245 8.70 -0.16 -9.10
CA TYR A 245 9.31 -0.27 -10.42
C TYR A 245 8.40 0.27 -11.52
N THR A 246 8.93 1.14 -12.37
CA THR A 246 8.24 1.68 -13.54
C THR A 246 8.91 1.23 -14.85
N SER A 247 8.16 1.25 -15.95
CA SER A 247 8.70 0.98 -17.29
C SER A 247 9.67 2.08 -17.68
N GLY A 248 10.97 1.77 -17.71
CA GLY A 248 11.99 2.69 -18.20
C GLY A 248 12.01 2.75 -19.73
N THR A 249 12.44 3.88 -20.30
CA THR A 249 12.67 4.05 -21.74
C THR A 249 13.82 3.18 -22.28
N THR A 250 14.66 2.62 -21.40
CA THR A 250 15.89 1.89 -21.70
C THR A 250 15.74 0.37 -21.57
N GLY A 251 14.51 -0.16 -21.54
CA GLY A 251 14.21 -1.60 -21.49
C GLY A 251 14.26 -2.23 -20.09
N LYS A 252 15.21 -1.87 -19.22
CA LYS A 252 15.23 -2.33 -17.82
C LYS A 252 14.27 -1.53 -16.92
N PRO A 253 13.51 -2.18 -16.02
CA PRO A 253 12.62 -1.48 -15.10
C PRO A 253 13.42 -0.60 -14.13
N LYS A 254 12.91 0.60 -13.82
CA LYS A 254 13.57 1.56 -12.92
C LYS A 254 12.85 1.59 -11.58
N GLY A 255 13.57 1.30 -10.49
CA GLY A 255 13.03 1.36 -9.13
C GLY A 255 12.88 2.79 -8.65
N VAL A 256 11.66 3.32 -8.62
CA VAL A 256 11.38 4.65 -8.05
C VAL A 256 11.32 4.51 -6.53
N LEU A 257 12.20 5.22 -5.84
CA LEU A 257 12.30 5.20 -4.39
C LEU A 257 11.55 6.38 -3.79
N HIS A 258 10.69 6.10 -2.79
CA HIS A 258 10.06 7.12 -1.97
C HIS A 258 10.56 7.05 -0.53
N GLY A 259 10.95 8.19 0.03
CA GLY A 259 11.23 8.36 1.46
C GLY A 259 9.94 8.43 2.29
N THR A 260 10.06 8.31 3.60
CA THR A 260 8.90 8.17 4.50
C THR A 260 8.19 9.50 4.78
N GLY A 261 8.86 10.47 5.41
CA GLY A 261 8.20 11.67 5.95
C GLY A 261 7.60 12.58 4.87
N GLY A 262 8.33 12.80 3.77
CA GLY A 262 7.85 13.56 2.62
C GLY A 262 6.61 12.94 1.97
N TYR A 263 6.64 11.62 1.74
CA TYR A 263 5.53 10.91 1.10
C TYR A 263 4.28 10.91 1.97
N LEU A 264 4.40 10.59 3.27
CA LEU A 264 3.26 10.63 4.20
C LEU A 264 2.69 12.04 4.36
N THR A 265 3.53 13.07 4.43
CA THR A 265 3.08 14.46 4.54
C THR A 265 2.27 14.86 3.33
N HIS A 266 2.75 14.49 2.14
CA HIS A 266 2.04 14.73 0.89
C HIS A 266 0.68 14.03 0.90
N LEU A 267 0.64 12.72 1.16
CA LEU A 267 -0.61 11.95 1.13
C LEU A 267 -1.62 12.37 2.20
N ASN A 268 -1.17 12.60 3.44
CA ASN A 268 -2.05 13.08 4.50
C ASN A 268 -2.75 14.37 4.10
N SER A 269 -2.05 15.25 3.40
CA SER A 269 -2.59 16.53 2.98
C SER A 269 -3.48 16.38 1.74
N THR A 270 -2.97 15.76 0.67
CA THR A 270 -3.67 15.70 -0.62
C THR A 270 -4.86 14.75 -0.59
N PHE A 271 -4.82 13.66 0.17
CA PHE A 271 -5.98 12.78 0.31
C PHE A 271 -7.16 13.54 0.94
N LYS A 272 -6.92 14.33 1.99
CA LYS A 272 -7.94 15.16 2.61
C LYS A 272 -8.49 16.21 1.66
N TRP A 273 -7.63 16.90 0.91
CA TRP A 273 -8.06 17.99 0.04
C TRP A 273 -8.77 17.49 -1.23
N ALA A 274 -8.27 16.42 -1.83
CA ALA A 274 -8.81 15.91 -3.09
C ALA A 274 -10.13 15.16 -2.89
N PHE A 275 -10.30 14.48 -1.76
CA PHE A 275 -11.46 13.63 -1.51
C PHE A 275 -12.41 14.18 -0.44
N ASP A 276 -12.06 15.25 0.28
CA ASP A 276 -12.84 15.80 1.41
C ASP A 276 -13.26 14.73 2.43
N ILE A 277 -12.36 13.77 2.69
CA ILE A 277 -12.67 12.58 3.50
C ILE A 277 -13.14 12.96 4.92
N LYS A 278 -14.26 12.35 5.33
CA LYS A 278 -14.88 12.45 6.65
C LYS A 278 -14.87 11.09 7.34
N ASP A 279 -15.05 11.10 8.66
CA ASP A 279 -15.03 9.86 9.44
C ASP A 279 -16.17 8.90 9.06
N SER A 280 -17.29 9.43 8.55
CA SER A 280 -18.45 8.68 8.06
C SER A 280 -18.31 8.13 6.64
N ASP A 281 -17.26 8.49 5.91
CA ASP A 281 -17.12 8.12 4.51
C ASP A 281 -16.65 6.66 4.33
N ILE A 282 -17.12 6.08 3.23
CA ILE A 282 -16.67 4.78 2.74
C ILE A 282 -16.03 5.03 1.37
N PHE A 283 -14.71 4.84 1.34
CA PHE A 283 -13.87 5.14 0.19
C PHE A 283 -13.64 3.88 -0.66
N PHE A 284 -13.77 3.97 -1.98
CA PHE A 284 -13.49 2.85 -2.87
C PHE A 284 -12.59 3.28 -4.03
N CYS A 285 -11.32 2.90 -3.96
CA CYS A 285 -10.40 3.00 -5.09
C CYS A 285 -10.23 1.63 -5.77
N THR A 286 -10.51 1.58 -7.07
CA THR A 286 -10.44 0.34 -7.87
C THR A 286 -9.02 0.00 -8.36
N ALA A 287 -8.02 0.80 -7.98
CA ALA A 287 -6.65 0.59 -8.41
C ALA A 287 -6.00 -0.60 -7.69
N ASP A 288 -5.15 -1.32 -8.42
CA ASP A 288 -4.31 -2.36 -7.82
C ASP A 288 -3.13 -1.73 -7.06
N ILE A 289 -2.78 -2.29 -5.89
CA ILE A 289 -1.68 -1.84 -5.03
C ILE A 289 -0.32 -1.97 -5.73
N GLY A 290 -0.15 -2.81 -6.75
CA GLY A 290 1.02 -2.86 -7.61
C GLY A 290 1.33 -1.57 -8.37
N TRP A 291 0.48 -0.54 -8.30
CA TRP A 291 0.68 0.79 -8.86
C TRP A 291 0.71 1.88 -7.79
N VAL A 292 1.23 3.07 -8.15
CA VAL A 292 1.36 4.20 -7.23
C VAL A 292 0.01 4.68 -6.69
N THR A 293 -1.06 4.57 -7.50
CA THR A 293 -2.42 4.89 -7.08
C THR A 293 -2.86 3.99 -5.94
N GLY A 294 -2.65 2.68 -6.04
CA GLY A 294 -3.01 1.75 -4.96
C GLY A 294 -2.13 1.91 -3.72
N HIS A 295 -0.82 2.13 -3.86
CA HIS A 295 0.03 2.51 -2.72
C HIS A 295 -0.53 3.72 -1.98
N SER A 296 -0.81 4.78 -2.74
CA SER A 296 -1.16 6.09 -2.20
C SER A 296 -2.57 6.15 -1.66
N TYR A 297 -3.51 5.49 -2.35
CA TYR A 297 -4.95 5.71 -2.16
C TYR A 297 -5.73 4.42 -1.87
N VAL A 298 -5.09 3.25 -1.77
CA VAL A 298 -5.68 2.03 -1.18
C VAL A 298 -4.94 1.61 0.10
N VAL A 299 -3.82 2.25 0.45
CA VAL A 299 -3.09 1.91 1.68
C VAL A 299 -2.80 3.18 2.48
N TYR A 300 -1.84 4.00 2.06
CA TYR A 300 -1.33 5.05 2.94
C TYR A 300 -2.35 6.17 3.18
N GLY A 301 -2.94 6.75 2.14
CA GLY A 301 -3.87 7.88 2.24
C GLY A 301 -5.08 7.60 3.14
N PRO A 302 -5.92 6.59 2.82
CA PRO A 302 -7.08 6.24 3.63
C PRO A 302 -6.72 5.92 5.08
N LEU A 303 -5.70 5.10 5.31
CA LEU A 303 -5.30 4.68 6.66
C LEU A 303 -4.68 5.81 7.48
N LEU A 304 -4.00 6.79 6.87
CA LEU A 304 -3.55 8.00 7.57
C LEU A 304 -4.72 8.78 8.19
N HIS A 305 -5.89 8.75 7.54
CA HIS A 305 -7.09 9.46 7.98
C HIS A 305 -8.06 8.61 8.83
N GLY A 306 -7.76 7.34 9.06
CA GLY A 306 -8.68 6.47 9.77
C GLY A 306 -9.94 6.16 8.95
N ALA A 307 -9.88 6.26 7.62
CA ALA A 307 -11.01 6.02 6.72
C ALA A 307 -11.39 4.53 6.67
N THR A 308 -12.62 4.24 6.29
CA THR A 308 -13.04 2.89 5.90
C THR A 308 -12.93 2.78 4.39
N GLU A 309 -12.26 1.74 3.89
CA GLU A 309 -12.12 1.52 2.46
C GLU A 309 -12.66 0.17 1.99
N ILE A 310 -13.10 0.12 0.73
CA ILE A 310 -13.40 -1.13 0.04
C ILE A 310 -12.16 -1.61 -0.69
N MET A 311 -11.81 -2.87 -0.48
CA MET A 311 -10.76 -3.56 -1.24
C MET A 311 -11.38 -4.71 -2.02
N TYR A 312 -11.30 -4.69 -3.35
CA TYR A 312 -11.86 -5.72 -4.20
C TYR A 312 -10.75 -6.49 -4.93
N GLU A 313 -10.78 -7.82 -4.84
CA GLU A 313 -9.77 -8.69 -5.45
C GLU A 313 -9.95 -8.84 -6.96
N GLY A 314 -11.21 -8.90 -7.41
CA GLY A 314 -11.56 -9.25 -8.77
C GLY A 314 -11.46 -8.10 -9.78
N VAL A 315 -12.01 -8.34 -10.97
CA VAL A 315 -12.05 -7.35 -12.05
C VAL A 315 -13.39 -6.61 -12.12
N PRO A 316 -13.42 -5.38 -12.69
CA PRO A 316 -14.62 -4.54 -12.73
C PRO A 316 -15.83 -5.14 -13.46
N ASP A 317 -15.59 -6.16 -14.27
CA ASP A 317 -16.48 -6.64 -15.32
C ASP A 317 -16.84 -8.12 -15.16
N TYR A 318 -16.58 -8.69 -13.97
CA TYR A 318 -16.91 -10.07 -13.60
C TYR A 318 -17.65 -10.11 -12.25
N PRO A 319 -18.73 -10.89 -12.10
CA PRO A 319 -19.36 -11.76 -13.11
C PRO A 319 -20.17 -11.00 -14.18
N SER A 320 -20.37 -9.69 -14.01
CA SER A 320 -21.10 -8.80 -14.92
C SER A 320 -20.51 -7.39 -14.92
N MET A 321 -20.90 -6.56 -15.89
CA MET A 321 -20.56 -5.11 -15.91
C MET A 321 -21.16 -4.34 -14.72
N SER A 322 -22.13 -4.91 -14.00
CA SER A 322 -22.73 -4.26 -12.83
C SER A 322 -21.85 -4.33 -11.58
N ARG A 323 -20.79 -5.15 -11.58
CA ARG A 323 -20.08 -5.56 -10.36
C ARG A 323 -19.62 -4.40 -9.49
N ILE A 324 -19.00 -3.38 -10.07
CA ILE A 324 -18.52 -2.21 -9.31
C ILE A 324 -19.69 -1.42 -8.72
N TRP A 325 -20.78 -1.27 -9.45
CA TRP A 325 -21.99 -0.58 -8.99
C TRP A 325 -22.69 -1.38 -7.87
N ASP A 326 -22.71 -2.70 -7.98
CA ASP A 326 -23.23 -3.60 -6.95
C ASP A 326 -22.46 -3.45 -5.64
N ILE A 327 -21.13 -3.32 -5.71
CA ILE A 327 -20.26 -3.05 -4.56
C ILE A 327 -20.56 -1.67 -3.97
N ILE A 328 -20.64 -0.64 -4.82
CA ILE A 328 -20.96 0.73 -4.40
C ILE A 328 -22.29 0.77 -3.64
N GLN A 329 -23.34 0.16 -4.20
CA GLN A 329 -24.66 0.12 -3.59
C GLN A 329 -24.67 -0.69 -2.29
N ARG A 330 -24.02 -1.86 -2.28
CA ARG A 330 -24.01 -2.77 -1.11
C ARG A 330 -23.37 -2.13 0.12
N TYR A 331 -22.24 -1.45 -0.07
CA TYR A 331 -21.51 -0.84 1.04
C TYR A 331 -21.86 0.62 1.28
N GLY A 332 -22.67 1.25 0.43
CA GLY A 332 -22.96 2.67 0.56
C GLY A 332 -21.71 3.54 0.37
N VAL A 333 -20.90 3.23 -0.65
CA VAL A 333 -19.68 3.97 -0.98
C VAL A 333 -20.02 5.45 -1.19
N THR A 334 -19.35 6.33 -0.44
CA THR A 334 -19.55 7.78 -0.53
C THR A 334 -18.53 8.46 -1.44
N ILE A 335 -17.35 7.83 -1.62
CA ILE A 335 -16.29 8.34 -2.50
C ILE A 335 -15.79 7.20 -3.38
N PHE A 336 -15.92 7.37 -4.70
CA PHE A 336 -15.49 6.39 -5.69
C PHE A 336 -14.33 6.95 -6.53
N TYR A 337 -13.22 6.21 -6.60
CA TYR A 337 -12.04 6.59 -7.36
C TYR A 337 -11.60 5.48 -8.33
N THR A 338 -11.65 5.77 -9.63
CA THR A 338 -11.36 4.80 -10.68
C THR A 338 -10.62 5.45 -11.85
N THR A 339 -10.21 4.64 -12.83
CA THR A 339 -9.54 5.11 -14.04
C THR A 339 -10.56 5.49 -15.13
N PRO A 340 -10.25 6.47 -16.00
CA PRO A 340 -11.07 6.74 -17.18
C PRO A 340 -11.21 5.52 -18.11
N THR A 341 -10.21 4.64 -18.14
CA THR A 341 -10.28 3.39 -18.91
C THR A 341 -11.38 2.47 -18.39
N ALA A 342 -11.49 2.29 -17.08
CA ALA A 342 -12.59 1.52 -16.49
C ALA A 342 -13.95 2.17 -16.76
N LEU A 343 -14.06 3.50 -16.68
CA LEU A 343 -15.32 4.20 -16.98
C LEU A 343 -15.80 4.02 -18.42
N ARG A 344 -14.88 3.92 -19.38
CA ARG A 344 -15.22 3.63 -20.80
C ARG A 344 -15.65 2.19 -21.04
N MET A 345 -15.50 1.29 -20.08
CA MET A 345 -15.92 -0.11 -20.20
C MET A 345 -17.40 -0.32 -19.88
N PHE A 346 -18.01 0.59 -19.09
CA PHE A 346 -19.38 0.48 -18.61
C PHE A 346 -20.41 1.05 -19.59
#